data_AF-R4YYQ5-F1
#
_entry.id   AF-R4YYQ5-F1
#
_cell.length_a   1.000
_cell.length_b   1.000
_cell.length_c   1.000
_cell.angle_alpha   90.00
_cell.angle_beta   90.00
_cell.angle_gamma   90.00
#
_symmetry.space_group_name_H-M   'P 1'
#
loop_
_entity.id
_entity.type
_entity.pdbx_description
1 polymer ?
#
loop_
_entity_poly.entity_id
_entity_poly.type
_entity_poly.pdbx_seq_one_letter_code
_entity_poly.pdbx_strand_id
1 'polypeptide(L)'
;MSDIATETPERDTATHNDAPDAPPRRRYELDDRGFREVPKRWRKFYRVWQGDGDTLAPNEVICPVCKVVIRSVREFRAGDRVYCMPCMSRMIIVERPDGTLEPEVTYERS
;
A
#
# COMPACT_ATOMS: atom_id res chain seq x y z
N MET A 1 11.25 -24.17 -28.54
CA MET A 1 11.85 -24.04 -27.19
C MET A 1 12.40 -22.63 -27.09
N SER A 2 11.62 -21.73 -26.51
CA SER A 2 12.06 -20.39 -26.16
C SER A 2 11.40 -20.09 -24.83
N ASP A 3 12.11 -20.43 -23.77
CA ASP A 3 11.73 -20.14 -22.39
C ASP A 3 11.76 -18.62 -22.21
N ILE A 4 10.59 -17.99 -22.34
CA ILE A 4 10.38 -16.63 -21.85
C ILE A 4 10.28 -16.78 -20.33
N ALA A 5 11.39 -16.52 -19.65
CA ALA A 5 11.41 -16.33 -18.20
C ALA A 5 10.30 -15.34 -17.86
N THR A 6 9.22 -15.84 -17.26
CA THR A 6 8.07 -15.04 -16.87
C THR A 6 8.47 -14.32 -15.58
N GLU A 7 9.28 -13.27 -15.69
CA GLU A 7 9.45 -12.31 -14.62
C GLU A 7 8.08 -11.73 -14.33
N THR A 8 7.43 -12.22 -13.28
CA THR A 8 6.19 -11.65 -12.79
C THR A 8 6.59 -10.49 -11.90
N PRO A 9 6.45 -9.21 -12.29
CA PRO A 9 6.69 -8.16 -11.34
C PRO A 9 5.56 -8.23 -10.31
N GLU A 10 5.95 -8.58 -9.09
CA GLU A 10 5.21 -8.42 -7.84
C GLU A 10 4.92 -6.92 -7.62
N ARG A 11 4.12 -6.31 -8.49
CA ARG A 11 3.81 -4.88 -8.39
C ARG A 11 2.88 -4.68 -7.23
N ASP A 12 3.46 -4.57 -6.04
CA ASP A 12 2.86 -3.97 -4.87
C ASP A 12 2.05 -2.73 -5.31
N THR A 13 0.88 -2.53 -4.71
CA THR A 13 0.07 -1.32 -4.90
C THR A 13 0.79 -0.06 -4.43
N ALA A 14 1.91 -0.24 -3.71
CA ALA A 14 2.85 0.79 -3.30
C ALA A 14 4.15 0.78 -4.12
N THR A 15 4.56 1.96 -4.58
CA THR A 15 5.93 2.22 -5.03
C THR A 15 6.73 2.81 -3.87
N HIS A 16 7.81 2.13 -3.50
CA HIS A 16 8.64 2.50 -2.36
C HIS A 16 9.78 3.41 -2.81
N ASN A 17 9.93 4.56 -2.17
CA ASN A 17 11.03 5.48 -2.40
C ASN A 17 12.06 5.31 -1.28
N ASP A 18 13.12 4.56 -1.56
CA ASP A 18 14.21 4.35 -0.61
C ASP A 18 15.27 5.44 -0.77
N ALA A 19 15.57 6.15 0.33
CA ALA A 19 16.74 7.01 0.36
C ALA A 19 18.02 6.15 0.35
N PRO A 20 19.13 6.62 -0.26
CA PRO A 20 20.33 5.81 -0.50
C PRO A 20 20.93 5.15 0.76
N ASP A 21 20.86 5.85 1.90
CA ASP A 21 21.45 5.41 3.17
C ASP A 21 20.41 4.89 4.18
N ALA A 22 19.15 4.74 3.78
CA ALA A 22 18.12 4.26 4.69
C ALA A 22 18.28 2.75 4.95
N PRO A 23 18.03 2.27 6.19
CA PRO A 23 18.08 0.85 6.47
C PRO A 23 17.07 0.08 5.60
N PRO A 24 17.32 -1.22 5.33
CA PRO A 24 16.37 -2.05 4.59
C PRO A 24 15.01 -2.09 5.26
N ARG A 25 13.95 -1.98 4.46
CA ARG A 25 12.56 -2.10 4.92
C ARG A 25 12.26 -3.50 5.44
N ARG A 26 11.50 -3.59 6.54
CA ARG A 26 10.91 -4.86 6.96
C ARG A 26 9.96 -5.38 5.89
N ARG A 27 9.91 -6.71 5.74
CA ARG A 27 8.99 -7.40 4.84
C ARG A 27 7.89 -8.11 5.62
N TYR A 28 6.71 -8.16 5.03
CA TYR A 28 5.50 -8.70 5.62
C TYR A 28 4.89 -9.73 4.67
N GLU A 29 4.47 -10.86 5.23
CA GLU A 29 3.69 -11.84 4.50
C GLU A 29 2.22 -11.38 4.45
N LEU A 30 1.64 -11.40 3.25
CA LEU A 30 0.25 -10.97 3.03
C LEU A 30 -0.63 -12.17 2.70
N ASP A 31 -1.62 -12.41 3.55
CA ASP A 31 -2.70 -13.36 3.35
C ASP A 31 -3.97 -12.67 2.81
N ASP A 32 -4.82 -13.39 2.08
CA ASP A 32 -6.13 -12.89 1.63
C ASP A 32 -7.09 -12.78 2.82
N ARG A 33 -7.50 -11.55 3.15
CA ARG A 33 -8.42 -11.25 4.26
C ARG A 33 -9.89 -11.23 3.85
N GLY A 34 -10.22 -11.76 2.67
CA GLY A 34 -11.59 -11.86 2.17
C GLY A 34 -12.12 -10.58 1.53
N PHE A 35 -11.27 -9.63 1.16
CA PHE A 35 -11.67 -8.39 0.49
C PHE A 35 -12.05 -8.66 -0.97
N ARG A 36 -13.34 -8.59 -1.33
CA ARG A 36 -13.85 -9.07 -2.63
C ARG A 36 -14.00 -8.01 -3.72
N GLU A 37 -13.80 -6.73 -3.41
CA GLU A 37 -14.02 -5.60 -4.32
C GLU A 37 -12.92 -5.46 -5.40
N VAL A 38 -11.82 -6.22 -5.28
CA VAL A 38 -10.73 -6.26 -6.27
C VAL A 38 -10.51 -7.67 -6.83
N PRO A 39 -9.87 -7.79 -8.00
CA PRO A 39 -9.51 -9.09 -8.58
C PRO A 39 -8.68 -9.94 -7.61
N LYS A 40 -8.86 -11.27 -7.67
CA LYS A 40 -8.27 -12.24 -6.72
C LYS A 40 -6.80 -12.01 -6.41
N ARG A 41 -5.98 -11.71 -7.44
CA ARG A 41 -4.54 -11.48 -7.29
C ARG A 41 -4.17 -10.29 -6.38
N TRP A 42 -5.09 -9.35 -6.20
CA TRP A 42 -4.88 -8.10 -5.46
C TRP A 42 -5.46 -8.14 -4.05
N ARG A 43 -6.32 -9.10 -3.72
CA ARG A 43 -7.11 -9.10 -2.47
C ARG A 43 -6.26 -9.07 -1.21
N LYS A 44 -5.11 -9.75 -1.22
CA LYS A 44 -4.16 -9.76 -0.09
C LYS A 44 -3.64 -8.36 0.30
N PHE A 45 -3.65 -7.40 -0.62
CA PHE A 45 -3.22 -6.01 -0.37
C PHE A 45 -4.32 -5.15 0.24
N TYR A 46 -5.49 -5.72 0.55
CA TYR A 46 -6.62 -4.98 1.09
C TYR A 46 -7.27 -5.74 2.25
N ARG A 47 -7.79 -4.98 3.21
CA ARG A 47 -8.72 -5.47 4.22
C ARG A 47 -9.71 -4.37 4.60
N VAL A 48 -10.85 -4.77 5.15
CA VAL A 48 -11.85 -3.83 5.65
C VAL A 48 -11.31 -3.16 6.91
N TRP A 49 -11.47 -1.83 7.00
CA TRP A 49 -11.17 -1.05 8.20
C TRP A 49 -12.17 -1.39 9.31
N GLN A 50 -11.68 -1.65 10.53
CA GLN A 50 -12.49 -2.10 11.66
C GLN A 50 -12.99 -0.96 12.57
N GLY A 51 -12.75 0.30 12.20
CA GLY A 51 -13.15 1.48 12.98
C GLY A 51 -12.05 2.02 13.90
N ASP A 52 -12.43 2.83 14.90
CA ASP A 52 -11.50 3.65 15.70
C ASP A 52 -10.50 2.86 16.56
N GLY A 53 -10.72 1.56 16.76
CA GLY A 53 -9.79 0.66 17.46
C GLY A 53 -8.84 -0.11 16.54
N ASP A 54 -8.93 0.08 15.22
CA ASP A 54 -8.14 -0.66 14.24
C ASP A 54 -6.67 -0.19 14.25
N THR A 55 -5.81 -1.01 14.83
CA THR A 55 -4.36 -0.73 14.89
C THR A 55 -3.69 -1.15 13.58
N LEU A 56 -3.18 -0.18 12.84
CA LEU A 56 -2.47 -0.43 11.58
C LEU A 56 -1.06 -0.94 11.83
N ALA A 57 -0.65 -1.97 11.08
CA ALA A 57 0.75 -2.40 11.05
C ALA A 57 1.60 -1.39 10.24
N PRO A 58 2.95 -1.40 10.37
CA PRO A 58 3.82 -0.45 9.66
C PRO A 58 3.74 -0.53 8.13
N ASN A 59 3.19 -1.61 7.58
CA ASN A 59 2.94 -1.82 6.15
C ASN A 59 1.46 -1.60 5.77
N GLU A 60 0.68 -0.94 6.62
CA GLU A 60 -0.75 -0.67 6.40
C GLU A 60 -1.05 0.82 6.47
N VAL A 61 -1.94 1.28 5.60
CA VAL A 61 -2.50 2.65 5.62
C VAL A 61 -3.98 2.64 5.26
N ILE A 62 -4.75 3.61 5.76
CA ILE A 62 -6.18 3.75 5.40
C ILE A 62 -6.32 4.70 4.23
N CYS A 63 -6.97 4.27 3.14
CA CYS A 63 -7.34 5.18 2.07
C CYS A 63 -8.27 6.29 2.61
N PRO A 64 -7.95 7.58 2.44
CA PRO A 64 -8.73 8.66 3.03
C PRO A 64 -10.07 8.85 2.29
N VAL A 65 -10.20 8.29 1.08
CA VAL A 65 -11.37 8.39 0.21
C VAL A 65 -12.41 7.31 0.51
N CYS A 66 -12.04 6.03 0.41
CA CYS A 66 -12.99 4.92 0.56
C CYS A 66 -12.84 4.14 1.88
N LYS A 67 -11.91 4.55 2.76
CA LYS A 67 -11.71 3.96 4.09
C LYS A 67 -11.39 2.46 4.10
N VAL A 68 -10.87 1.90 3.01
CA VAL A 68 -10.24 0.58 3.00
C VAL A 68 -8.81 0.66 3.56
N VAL A 69 -8.35 -0.40 4.21
CA VAL A 69 -6.93 -0.54 4.57
C VAL A 69 -6.18 -1.14 3.39
N ILE A 70 -5.14 -0.42 2.95
CA ILE A 70 -4.19 -0.84 1.92
C ILE A 70 -2.96 -1.40 2.64
N ARG A 71 -2.50 -2.55 2.19
CA ARG A 71 -1.37 -3.29 2.74
C ARG A 71 -0.26 -3.34 1.71
N SER A 72 0.99 -3.30 2.16
CA SER A 72 2.19 -3.45 1.34
C SER A 72 3.00 -4.66 1.79
N VAL A 73 3.79 -5.26 0.91
CA VAL A 73 4.73 -6.34 1.30
C VAL A 73 5.90 -5.76 2.10
N ARG A 74 6.13 -4.45 2.04
CA ARG A 74 7.19 -3.74 2.77
C ARG A 74 6.59 -2.69 3.69
N GLU A 75 7.31 -2.32 4.75
CA GLU A 75 6.89 -1.19 5.58
C GLU A 75 6.73 0.08 4.74
N PHE A 76 5.74 0.91 5.07
CA PHE A 76 5.58 2.23 4.49
C PHE A 76 6.56 3.23 5.10
N ARG A 77 6.94 4.24 4.32
CA ARG A 77 7.68 5.43 4.74
C ARG A 77 7.12 6.64 4.02
N ALA A 78 7.35 7.82 4.60
CA ALA A 78 7.01 9.08 3.93
C ALA A 78 7.67 9.15 2.53
N GLY A 79 6.90 9.63 1.56
CA GLY A 79 7.30 9.71 0.16
C GLY A 79 6.90 8.51 -0.70
N ASP A 80 6.48 7.38 -0.12
CA ASP A 80 6.00 6.24 -0.89
C ASP A 80 4.70 6.59 -1.63
N ARG A 81 4.55 6.09 -2.87
CA ARG A 81 3.34 6.32 -3.66
C ARG A 81 2.42 5.13 -3.54
N VAL A 82 1.14 5.36 -3.26
CA VAL A 82 0.14 4.31 -3.09
C VAL A 82 -1.01 4.52 -4.06
N TYR A 83 -1.44 3.42 -4.69
CA TYR A 83 -2.63 3.40 -5.53
C TYR A 83 -3.72 2.55 -4.90
N CYS A 84 -4.85 3.17 -4.58
CA CYS A 84 -6.03 2.45 -4.10
C CYS A 84 -6.84 1.93 -5.29
N MET A 85 -6.82 0.62 -5.52
CA MET A 85 -7.57 0.03 -6.62
C MET A 85 -9.10 0.16 -6.48
N PRO A 86 -9.70 0.01 -5.28
CA PRO A 86 -11.15 0.19 -5.09
C PRO A 86 -11.70 1.55 -5.55
N CYS A 87 -11.03 2.66 -5.20
CA CYS A 87 -11.52 4.01 -5.53
C CYS A 87 -10.68 4.74 -6.58
N MET A 88 -9.65 4.08 -7.12
CA MET A 88 -8.71 4.60 -8.12
C MET A 88 -7.90 5.84 -7.69
N SER A 89 -7.89 6.16 -6.40
CA SER A 89 -7.14 7.31 -5.88
C SER A 89 -5.64 7.03 -5.88
N ARG A 90 -4.87 8.01 -6.35
CA ARG A 90 -3.41 8.08 -6.21
C ARG A 90 -3.06 8.92 -5.00
N MET A 91 -2.12 8.45 -4.20
CA MET A 91 -1.74 9.06 -2.94
C MET A 91 -0.23 8.99 -2.74
N ILE A 92 0.27 9.86 -1.87
CA ILE A 92 1.62 9.78 -1.32
C ILE A 92 1.52 9.60 0.19
N ILE A 93 2.37 8.74 0.77
CA ILE A 93 2.47 8.60 2.22
C ILE A 93 3.18 9.83 2.76
N VAL A 94 2.57 10.46 3.75
CA VAL A 94 3.12 11.59 4.48
C VAL A 94 3.20 11.24 5.96
N GLU A 95 4.19 11.78 6.65
CA GLU A 95 4.31 11.69 8.10
C GLU A 95 3.62 12.90 8.73
N ARG A 96 2.72 12.65 9.66
CA ARG A 96 2.03 13.68 10.45
C ARG A 96 2.92 14.17 11.60
N PRO A 97 2.63 15.34 12.21
CA PRO A 97 3.45 15.88 13.30
C PRO A 97 3.56 14.98 14.54
N ASP A 98 2.60 14.08 14.72
CA ASP A 98 2.57 13.07 15.79
C ASP A 98 3.37 11.80 15.46
N GLY A 99 4.00 11.74 14.28
CA GLY A 99 4.76 10.59 13.78
C GLY A 99 3.90 9.53 13.06
N THR A 100 2.60 9.75 12.91
CA THR A 100 1.72 8.80 12.22
C THR A 100 1.89 8.89 10.70
N LEU A 101 1.98 7.75 10.01
CA LEU A 101 1.97 7.71 8.55
C LEU A 101 0.54 7.72 8.02
N GLU A 102 0.23 8.70 7.18
CA GLU A 102 -1.06 8.81 6.52
C GLU A 102 -0.91 9.03 5.01
N PRO A 103 -1.80 8.45 4.18
CA PRO A 103 -1.82 8.74 2.76
C PRO A 103 -2.56 10.05 2.47
N GLU A 104 -1.96 10.90 1.65
CA GLU A 104 -2.55 12.14 1.14
C GLU A 104 -2.84 12.02 -0.36
N VAL A 105 -4.05 12.39 -0.79
CA VAL A 105 -4.46 12.29 -2.19
C VAL A 105 -3.66 13.26 -3.05
N THR A 106 -3.02 12.74 -4.09
CA THR A 106 -2.29 13.56 -5.05
C THR A 106 -3.23 13.97 -6.18
N TYR A 107 -3.40 15.28 -6.36
CA TYR A 107 -4.08 15.84 -7.52
C TYR A 107 -3.02 16.28 -8.54
N GLU A 108 -2.60 15.37 -9.41
CA GLU A 108 -1.80 15.76 -10.58
C GLU A 108 -2.68 16.68 -11.44
N ARG A 109 -2.35 17.97 -11.53
CA ARG A 109 -2.90 18.82 -12.59
C ARG A 109 -2.28 18.34 -13.89
N SER A 110 -3.09 17.66 -14.70
CA SER A 110 -2.80 17.29 -16.09
C SER A 110 -2.45 18.52 -16.93
#